data_AF-A0A935X2D8-F1
#
_entry.id   AF-A0A935X2D8-F1
#
_cell.length_a   1.000
_cell.length_b   1.000
_cell.length_c   1.000
_cell.angle_alpha   90.00
_cell.angle_beta   90.00
_cell.angle_gamma   90.00
#
_symmetry.space_group_name_H-M   'P 1'
#
loop_
_entity.id
_entity.type
_entity.pdbx_description
1 polymer ?
#
loop_
_entity_poly.entity_id
_entity_poly.type
_entity_poly.pdbx_seq_one_letter_code
_entity_poly.pdbx_strand_id
1 'polypeptide(L)'
;MKGKKPKHAPNSSRDGEAAAPESHAGDDPTNKPQTATAMSGAKLRQTRESRGITLKEVAERTKINVAILAALEEERFDDMPNARVYVRGFVRCLAKEIGLDEDIVTRSYIPRWESWQQSRS
;
A
#
# COMPACT_ATOMS: atom_id res chain seq x y z
N MET A 1 -28.30 -69.90 11.67
CA MET A 1 -26.93 -69.62 11.19
C MET A 1 -26.93 -68.24 10.55
N LYS A 2 -26.12 -67.25 10.99
CA LYS A 2 -24.72 -67.03 10.55
C LYS A 2 -24.58 -67.23 9.03
N GLY A 3 -24.22 -66.27 8.20
CA GLY A 3 -23.74 -64.92 8.43
C GLY A 3 -23.13 -64.38 7.12
N LYS A 4 -22.65 -63.15 7.24
CA LYS A 4 -21.56 -62.54 6.45
C LYS A 4 -21.62 -62.74 4.93
N LYS A 5 -22.07 -61.69 4.22
CA LYS A 5 -21.48 -61.34 2.92
C LYS A 5 -20.08 -60.74 3.18
N PRO A 6 -19.01 -61.32 2.64
CA PRO A 6 -17.66 -60.81 2.78
C PRO A 6 -17.30 -59.75 1.72
N LYS A 7 -16.89 -58.58 2.25
CA LYS A 7 -15.67 -57.78 2.00
C LYS A 7 -15.15 -57.50 0.58
N HIS A 8 -14.98 -56.19 0.36
CA HIS A 8 -13.90 -55.46 -0.32
C HIS A 8 -13.36 -55.98 -1.65
N ALA A 9 -13.59 -55.18 -2.69
CA ALA A 9 -12.80 -55.18 -3.92
C ALA A 9 -11.34 -54.74 -3.62
N PRO A 10 -10.36 -55.29 -4.35
CA PRO A 10 -8.94 -55.12 -4.06
C PRO A 10 -8.39 -53.75 -4.49
N ASN A 11 -7.53 -53.20 -3.63
CA ASN A 11 -6.64 -52.08 -3.91
C ASN A 11 -5.48 -52.57 -4.78
N SER A 12 -5.30 -52.01 -5.98
CA SER A 12 -4.20 -52.34 -6.89
C SER A 12 -2.97 -51.48 -6.61
N SER A 13 -1.82 -52.13 -6.80
CA SER A 13 -0.47 -51.84 -6.37
C SER A 13 0.15 -50.48 -6.74
N ARG A 14 1.18 -50.15 -5.94
CA ARG A 14 2.16 -49.07 -6.08
C ARG A 14 3.19 -49.33 -7.21
N ASP A 15 4.03 -48.30 -7.39
CA ASP A 15 5.28 -48.18 -8.15
C ASP A 15 5.01 -47.65 -9.57
N GLY A 16 5.46 -46.48 -10.03
CA GLY A 16 6.63 -45.66 -9.74
C GLY A 16 7.18 -45.17 -11.10
N GLU A 17 7.92 -44.06 -11.10
CA GLU A 17 8.74 -43.53 -12.21
C GLU A 17 8.11 -42.49 -13.18
N ALA A 18 8.96 -41.53 -13.51
CA ALA A 18 8.72 -40.17 -13.97
C ALA A 18 8.74 -40.00 -15.50
N ALA A 19 8.08 -38.94 -15.99
CA ALA A 19 8.55 -38.14 -17.12
C ALA A 19 7.84 -36.77 -17.10
N ALA A 20 8.63 -35.71 -16.98
CA ALA A 20 8.20 -34.32 -17.19
C ALA A 20 7.88 -34.07 -18.68
N PRO A 21 7.08 -33.04 -18.98
CA PRO A 21 7.30 -32.28 -20.21
C PRO A 21 7.73 -30.83 -19.91
N GLU A 22 8.91 -30.48 -20.42
CA GLU A 22 9.45 -29.12 -20.48
C GLU A 22 9.00 -28.37 -21.74
N SER A 23 8.73 -27.05 -21.58
CA SER A 23 8.89 -25.94 -22.56
C SER A 23 7.89 -25.86 -23.74
N HIS A 24 7.36 -24.73 -24.22
CA HIS A 24 7.74 -23.30 -24.37
C HIS A 24 6.44 -22.52 -24.69
N ALA A 25 6.22 -21.20 -24.58
CA ALA A 25 7.01 -19.98 -24.35
C ALA A 25 6.04 -18.79 -24.11
N GLY A 26 6.52 -17.71 -23.47
CA GLY A 26 5.96 -16.35 -23.60
C GLY A 26 5.72 -15.60 -22.28
N ASP A 27 6.67 -14.73 -21.93
CA ASP A 27 6.65 -13.54 -21.04
C ASP A 27 5.48 -13.37 -20.03
N ASP A 28 5.75 -13.27 -18.73
CA ASP A 28 6.23 -12.00 -18.15
C ASP A 28 7.07 -12.21 -16.89
N PRO A 29 8.34 -11.78 -16.85
CA PRO A 29 9.17 -11.77 -15.65
C PRO A 29 9.01 -10.45 -14.87
N THR A 30 7.79 -9.91 -14.72
CA THR A 30 7.56 -8.71 -13.91
C THR A 30 6.94 -9.04 -12.56
N ASN A 31 7.42 -10.09 -11.88
CA ASN A 31 7.38 -10.08 -10.42
C ASN A 31 8.59 -9.29 -9.88
N LYS A 32 8.63 -7.99 -10.17
CA LYS A 32 9.37 -7.07 -9.31
C LYS A 32 8.70 -7.13 -7.94
N PRO A 33 9.42 -7.29 -6.82
CA PRO A 33 8.81 -7.15 -5.50
C PRO A 33 8.28 -5.72 -5.36
N GLN A 34 7.01 -5.51 -5.71
CA GLN A 34 6.29 -4.26 -5.54
C GLN A 34 5.76 -4.20 -4.10
N THR A 35 6.67 -4.07 -3.14
CA THR A 35 6.32 -3.71 -1.77
C THR A 35 7.15 -2.52 -1.30
N ALA A 36 7.36 -1.54 -2.18
CA ALA A 36 7.58 -0.17 -1.74
C ALA A 36 6.22 0.35 -1.25
N THR A 37 5.95 0.25 0.06
CA THR A 37 4.71 0.71 0.69
C THR A 37 4.32 2.10 0.19
N ALA A 38 3.31 2.18 -0.67
CA ALA A 38 2.90 3.45 -1.26
C ALA A 38 2.16 4.30 -0.23
N MET A 39 2.67 5.51 0.04
CA MET A 39 2.10 6.41 1.03
C MET A 39 1.06 7.35 0.41
N SER A 40 -0.23 6.99 0.52
CA SER A 40 -1.37 7.85 0.21
C SER A 40 -1.83 8.67 1.42
N GLY A 41 -2.69 9.67 1.20
CA GLY A 41 -3.30 10.44 2.30
C GLY A 41 -3.99 9.54 3.34
N ALA A 42 -4.78 8.56 2.89
CA ALA A 42 -5.43 7.60 3.78
C ALA A 42 -4.43 6.78 4.62
N LYS A 43 -3.25 6.44 4.07
CA LYS A 43 -2.21 5.72 4.80
C LYS A 43 -1.54 6.60 5.85
N LEU A 44 -1.33 7.88 5.54
CA LEU A 44 -0.81 8.87 6.49
C LEU A 44 -1.79 9.05 7.65
N ARG A 45 -3.09 9.20 7.36
CA ARG A 45 -4.16 9.27 8.36
C ARG A 45 -4.17 8.05 9.26
N GLN A 46 -4.19 6.85 8.68
CA GLN A 46 -4.18 5.59 9.45
C GLN A 46 -2.96 5.53 10.38
N THR A 47 -1.79 5.93 9.88
CA THR A 47 -0.56 5.93 10.68
C THR A 47 -0.66 6.94 11.82
N ARG A 48 -1.12 8.15 11.55
CA ARG A 48 -1.34 9.19 12.57
C ARG A 48 -2.29 8.70 13.67
N GLU A 49 -3.45 8.18 13.28
CA GLU A 49 -4.49 7.70 14.20
C GLU A 49 -4.02 6.49 15.01
N SER A 50 -3.27 5.55 14.41
CA SER A 50 -2.70 4.40 15.13
C SER A 50 -1.70 4.79 16.23
N ARG A 51 -1.14 6.00 16.14
CA ARG A 51 -0.22 6.56 17.13
C ARG A 51 -0.92 7.46 18.15
N GLY A 52 -2.24 7.64 18.04
CA GLY A 52 -3.01 8.51 18.93
C GLY A 52 -2.72 10.01 18.75
N ILE A 53 -2.08 10.41 17.64
CA ILE A 53 -1.72 11.81 17.37
C ILE A 53 -2.92 12.51 16.73
N THR A 54 -3.30 13.68 17.23
CA THR A 54 -4.40 14.47 16.64
C THR A 54 -3.89 15.42 15.56
N LEU A 55 -4.73 15.78 14.57
CA LEU A 55 -4.37 16.83 13.60
C LEU A 55 -4.04 18.17 14.28
N LYS A 56 -4.71 18.48 15.39
CA LYS A 56 -4.46 19.69 16.18
C LYS A 56 -3.04 19.69 16.76
N GLU A 57 -2.59 18.56 17.29
CA GLU A 57 -1.24 18.41 17.82
C GLU A 57 -0.17 18.55 16.73
N VAL A 58 -0.39 17.94 15.57
CA VAL A 58 0.48 18.13 14.39
C VAL A 58 0.54 19.60 14.00
N ALA A 59 -0.61 20.28 13.94
CA ALA A 59 -0.68 21.71 13.61
C ALA A 59 0.05 22.59 14.63
N GLU A 60 -0.07 22.30 15.92
CA GLU A 60 0.61 23.03 16.98
C GLU A 60 2.14 22.93 16.87
N ARG A 61 2.65 21.76 16.52
CA ARG A 61 4.10 21.47 16.38
C ARG A 61 4.68 22.00 15.08
N THR A 62 3.94 21.87 13.98
CA THR A 62 4.42 22.20 12.62
C THR A 62 4.04 23.61 12.15
N LYS A 63 3.09 24.25 12.83
CA LYS A 63 2.44 25.52 12.41
C LYS A 63 1.70 25.44 11.08
N ILE A 64 1.42 24.23 10.59
CA ILE A 64 0.58 23.99 9.42
C ILE A 64 -0.88 24.05 9.86
N ASN A 65 -1.73 24.71 9.07
CA ASN A 65 -3.16 24.77 9.35
C ASN A 65 -3.78 23.36 9.37
N VAL A 66 -4.61 23.06 10.36
CA VAL A 66 -5.36 21.79 10.49
C VAL A 66 -6.12 21.45 9.20
N ALA A 67 -6.71 22.45 8.52
CA ALA A 67 -7.42 22.25 7.26
C ALA A 67 -6.51 21.70 6.15
N ILE A 68 -5.24 22.16 6.08
CA ILE A 68 -4.26 21.65 5.12
C ILE A 68 -3.82 20.24 5.47
N LEU A 69 -3.62 19.94 6.76
CA LEU A 69 -3.27 18.58 7.20
C LEU A 69 -4.41 17.60 6.91
N ALA A 70 -5.66 18.01 7.13
CA ALA A 70 -6.83 17.23 6.75
C ALA A 70 -6.90 17.03 5.23
N ALA A 71 -6.68 18.09 4.44
CA ALA A 71 -6.66 17.99 2.98
C ALA A 71 -5.58 17.03 2.45
N LEU A 72 -4.41 16.98 3.10
CA LEU A 72 -3.37 16.00 2.78
C LEU A 72 -3.84 14.56 3.07
N GLU A 73 -4.44 14.34 4.23
CA GLU A 73 -4.92 13.02 4.66
C GLU A 73 -6.13 12.52 3.85
N GLU A 74 -6.96 13.44 3.37
CA GLU A 74 -8.16 13.16 2.60
C GLU A 74 -7.93 13.27 1.08
N GLU A 75 -6.71 13.60 0.66
CA GLU A 75 -6.34 13.88 -0.73
C GLU A 75 -7.29 14.89 -1.42
N ARG A 76 -7.81 15.85 -0.65
CA ARG A 76 -8.60 16.98 -1.14
C ARG A 76 -7.67 17.99 -1.79
N PHE A 77 -7.14 17.63 -2.96
CA PHE A 77 -6.09 18.39 -3.61
C PHE A 77 -6.51 19.81 -4.02
N ASP A 78 -7.81 20.03 -4.24
CA ASP A 78 -8.44 21.34 -4.44
C ASP A 78 -8.18 22.34 -3.30
N ASP A 79 -8.08 21.83 -2.06
CA ASP A 79 -7.93 22.65 -0.86
C ASP A 79 -6.44 22.89 -0.50
N MET A 80 -5.51 22.46 -1.36
CA MET A 80 -4.07 22.57 -1.13
C MET A 80 -3.44 23.66 -2.00
N PRO A 81 -2.26 24.19 -1.62
CA PRO A 81 -1.55 25.14 -2.47
C PRO A 81 -1.15 24.53 -3.82
N ASN A 82 -1.21 25.33 -4.88
CA ASN A 82 -0.79 24.94 -6.23
C ASN A 82 0.73 24.83 -6.39
N ALA A 83 1.50 25.34 -5.44
CA ALA A 83 2.95 25.31 -5.51
C ALA A 83 3.52 24.05 -4.84
N ARG A 84 4.19 23.22 -5.66
CA ARG A 84 4.82 21.94 -5.29
C ARG A 84 5.70 22.03 -4.05
N VAL A 85 6.46 23.12 -3.92
CA VAL A 85 7.40 23.33 -2.81
C VAL A 85 6.69 23.35 -1.45
N TYR A 86 5.48 23.93 -1.38
CA TYR A 86 4.69 23.97 -0.15
C TYR A 86 4.10 22.60 0.17
N VAL A 87 3.47 21.95 -0.82
CA VAL A 87 2.88 20.62 -0.63
C VAL A 87 3.94 19.62 -0.15
N ARG A 88 5.11 19.61 -0.79
CA ARG A 88 6.24 18.78 -0.36
C ARG A 88 6.70 19.09 1.07
N GLY A 89 6.77 20.37 1.43
CA GLY A 89 7.11 20.78 2.79
C GLY A 89 6.11 20.26 3.82
N PHE A 90 4.81 20.38 3.53
CA PHE A 90 3.76 19.93 4.45
C PHE A 90 3.73 18.41 4.61
N VAL A 91 3.85 17.68 3.51
CA VAL A 91 3.96 16.21 3.52
C VAL A 91 5.17 15.76 4.36
N ARG A 92 6.31 16.44 4.20
CA ARG A 92 7.53 16.18 4.97
C ARG A 92 7.31 16.41 6.47
N CYS A 93 6.70 17.54 6.85
CA CYS A 93 6.38 17.84 8.24
C CYS A 93 5.42 16.82 8.86
N LEU A 94 4.35 16.43 8.14
CA LEU A 94 3.41 15.41 8.62
C LEU A 94 4.11 14.06 8.79
N ALA A 95 4.90 13.62 7.82
CA ALA A 95 5.66 12.36 7.88
C ALA A 95 6.56 12.30 9.12
N LYS A 96 7.32 13.38 9.36
CA LYS A 96 8.19 13.50 10.54
C LYS A 96 7.40 13.38 11.83
N GLU A 97 6.28 14.07 11.94
CA GLU A 97 5.45 14.10 13.15
C GLU A 97 4.84 12.74 13.48
N ILE A 98 4.49 11.96 12.46
CA ILE A 98 3.94 10.61 12.62
C ILE A 98 5.02 9.53 12.54
N GLY A 99 6.29 9.90 12.66
CA GLY A 99 7.43 8.98 12.76
C GLY A 99 7.60 8.07 11.54
N LEU A 100 7.35 8.60 10.34
CA LEU A 100 7.65 7.97 9.06
C LEU A 100 8.88 8.60 8.43
N ASP A 101 9.52 7.86 7.51
CA ASP A 101 10.61 8.37 6.70
C ASP A 101 10.11 9.45 5.73
N GLU A 102 10.61 10.66 5.92
CA GLU A 102 10.25 11.86 5.18
C GLU A 102 10.47 11.72 3.66
N ASP A 103 11.57 11.08 3.26
CA ASP A 103 11.96 10.95 1.85
C ASP A 103 11.16 9.85 1.15
N ILE A 104 10.82 8.76 1.84
CA ILE A 104 9.91 7.72 1.33
C ILE A 104 8.50 8.28 1.14
N VAL A 105 7.99 9.00 2.14
CA VAL A 105 6.63 9.56 2.08
C VAL A 105 6.54 10.59 0.96
N THR A 106 7.47 11.54 0.88
CA THR A 106 7.44 12.58 -0.16
C THR A 106 7.61 12.00 -1.57
N ARG A 107 8.51 11.03 -1.78
CA ARG A 107 8.65 10.34 -3.08
C ARG A 107 7.38 9.63 -3.52
N SER A 108 6.59 9.12 -2.57
CA SER A 108 5.32 8.44 -2.88
C SER A 108 4.17 9.42 -3.08
N TYR A 109 4.03 10.42 -2.22
CA TYR A 109 2.87 11.29 -2.19
C TYR A 109 2.88 12.32 -3.33
N ILE A 110 4.03 12.93 -3.62
CA ILE A 110 4.12 14.05 -4.57
C ILE A 110 3.66 13.69 -5.98
N PRO A 111 4.01 12.53 -6.57
CA PRO A 111 3.49 12.14 -7.87
C PRO A 111 1.96 12.03 -7.94
N ARG A 112 1.28 11.70 -6.82
CA ARG A 112 -0.20 11.63 -6.76
C ARG A 112 -0.83 13.01 -6.92
N TRP A 113 -0.28 13.99 -6.21
CA TRP A 113 -0.72 15.39 -6.32
C TRP A 113 -0.40 15.99 -7.69
N GLU A 114 0.78 15.69 -8.25
CA GLU A 114 1.17 16.15 -9.60
C GLU A 114 0.27 15.59 -10.69
N SER A 115 -0.10 14.31 -10.60
CA SER A 115 -1.01 13.66 -11.55
C SER A 115 -2.38 14.33 -11.55
N TRP A 116 -2.86 14.76 -10.37
CA TRP A 116 -4.09 15.53 -10.25
C TRP A 116 -3.97 16.97 -10.78
N GLN A 117 -2.84 17.65 -10.57
CA GLN A 117 -2.61 18.98 -11.16
C GLN A 117 -2.63 18.93 -12.69
N GLN A 118 -2.04 17.89 -13.29
CA GLN A 118 -2.00 17.70 -14.73
C GLN A 118 -3.37 17.38 -15.36
N SER A 119 -4.29 16.75 -14.61
CA SER A 119 -5.65 16.52 -15.11
C SER A 119 -6.54 17.76 -15.06
N ARG A 120 -6.10 18.83 -14.39
CA ARG A 120 -6.79 20.13 -14.29
C ARG A 120 -6.23 21.22 -15.21
N SER A 121 -5.12 20.97 -15.89
CA SER A 121 -4.47 21.94 -16.78
C SER A 121 -4.85 21.76 -18.24
#